data_AF-A0A1M5S328-F1
#
_entry.id   AF-A0A1M5S328-F1
#
_cell.length_a   1.000
_cell.length_b   1.000
_cell.length_c   1.000
_cell.angle_alpha   90.00
_cell.angle_beta   90.00
_cell.angle_gamma   90.00
#
_symmetry.space_group_name_H-M   'P 1'
#
loop_
_entity.id
_entity.type
_entity.pdbx_description
1 polymer ?
#
loop_
_entity_poly.entity_id
_entity_poly.type
_entity_poly.pdbx_seq_one_letter_code
_entity_poly.pdbx_strand_id
1 'polypeptide(L)' 'MLCGTSHLDRKREPMASTPRSPLGDEALDQLLAHARLELGPDRRTAATPAVTMVLGLYDSLDAIAVGETPPATGFDARWE' A
#
# COMPACT_ATOMS: atom_id res chain seq x y z
N MET A 1 -38.97 -30.30 4.70
CA MET A 1 -38.96 -29.83 3.30
C MET A 1 -37.97 -28.67 3.25
N LEU A 2 -36.77 -28.92 2.73
CA LEU A 2 -35.71 -27.92 2.60
C LEU A 2 -35.94 -27.13 1.31
N CYS A 3 -35.99 -25.81 1.41
CA CYS A 3 -35.85 -24.85 0.31
C CYS A 3 -35.49 -23.52 0.99
N GLY A 4 -34.27 -23.01 0.97
CA GLY A 4 -33.34 -22.90 -0.15
C GLY A 4 -33.03 -21.41 -0.30
N THR A 5 -32.45 -20.79 0.72
CA THR A 5 -32.00 -19.40 0.65
C THR A 5 -30.75 -19.36 -0.22
N SER A 6 -30.96 -19.11 -1.51
CA SER A 6 -29.92 -18.78 -2.46
C SER A 6 -29.24 -17.48 -2.04
N HIS A 7 -28.27 -17.58 -1.15
CA HIS A 7 -27.26 -16.57 -0.94
C HIS A 7 -26.38 -16.64 -2.18
N LEU A 8 -26.80 -15.96 -3.25
CA LEU A 8 -26.02 -15.84 -4.47
C LEU A 8 -24.69 -15.21 -4.07
N ASP A 9 -23.69 -16.07 -4.13
CA ASP A 9 -22.27 -15.82 -4.18
C ASP A 9 -22.03 -14.56 -5.03
N ARG A 10 -21.94 -13.41 -4.35
CA ARG A 10 -21.46 -12.18 -4.96
C ARG A 10 -19.99 -12.44 -5.19
N LYS A 11 -19.67 -13.08 -6.33
CA LYS A 11 -18.33 -13.13 -6.90
C LYS A 11 -17.77 -11.71 -6.77
N ARG A 12 -16.88 -11.51 -5.79
CA ARG A 12 -16.22 -10.23 -5.57
C ARG A 12 -15.42 -9.98 -6.82
N GLU A 13 -15.88 -9.05 -7.65
CA GLU A 13 -15.07 -8.54 -8.74
C GLU A 13 -13.73 -8.08 -8.15
N PRO A 14 -12.59 -8.48 -8.71
CA PRO A 14 -11.32 -7.90 -8.32
C PRO A 14 -11.43 -6.41 -8.59
N MET A 15 -11.36 -5.60 -7.53
CA MET A 15 -11.27 -4.16 -7.68
C MET A 15 -10.04 -3.89 -8.54
N ALA A 16 -10.23 -3.35 -9.74
CA ALA A 16 -9.12 -3.01 -10.61
C ALA A 16 -8.25 -1.98 -9.87
N SER A 17 -7.10 -2.41 -9.33
CA SER A 17 -6.17 -1.48 -8.70
C SER A 17 -5.56 -0.64 -9.82
N THR A 18 -5.93 0.63 -9.84
CA THR A 18 -5.27 1.60 -10.72
C THR A 18 -3.88 1.79 -10.15
N PRO A 19 -2.81 1.56 -10.94
CA PRO A 19 -1.44 1.71 -10.44
C PRO A 19 -1.23 3.09 -9.83
N ARG A 20 -0.51 3.15 -8.70
CA ARG A 20 -0.19 4.44 -8.08
C ARG A 20 0.65 5.28 -9.04
N SER A 21 0.33 6.56 -9.14
CA SER A 21 1.11 7.51 -9.95
C SER A 21 2.56 7.59 -9.44
N PRO A 22 3.54 7.83 -10.32
CA PRO A 22 4.91 8.11 -9.92
C PRO A 22 4.99 9.25 -8.90
N LEU A 23 6.00 9.20 -8.01
CA LEU A 23 6.18 10.25 -7.00
C LEU A 23 6.54 11.58 -7.68
N GLY A 24 5.68 12.58 -7.51
CA GLY A 24 5.97 13.96 -7.92
C GLY A 24 6.76 14.73 -6.86
N ASP A 25 7.35 15.85 -7.28
CA ASP A 25 8.21 16.69 -6.42
C ASP A 25 7.47 17.21 -5.17
N GLU A 26 6.22 17.63 -5.32
CA GLU A 26 5.42 18.13 -4.19
C GLU A 26 5.16 17.04 -3.14
N ALA A 27 4.89 15.81 -3.57
CA ALA A 27 4.71 14.67 -2.67
C ALA A 27 6.04 14.28 -1.99
N LEU A 28 7.17 14.36 -2.71
CA LEU A 28 8.49 14.16 -2.13
C LEU A 28 8.79 15.23 -1.07
N ASP A 29 8.49 16.50 -1.32
CA ASP A 29 8.69 17.58 -0.35
C ASP A 29 7.87 17.37 0.93
N GLN A 30 6.62 16.90 0.80
CA GLN A 30 5.78 16.55 1.95
C GLN A 30 6.37 15.38 2.76
N LEU A 31 6.86 14.32 2.10
CA LEU A 31 7.50 13.19 2.76
C LEU A 31 8.78 13.62 3.51
N LEU A 32 9.59 14.45 2.87
CA LEU A 32 10.81 15.00 3.47
C LEU A 32 10.50 15.89 4.68
N ALA A 33 9.50 16.75 4.57
CA ALA A 33 9.03 17.58 5.69
C ALA A 33 8.51 16.72 6.86
N HIS A 34 7.72 15.69 6.56
CA HIS A 34 7.19 14.77 7.58
C HIS A 34 8.32 13.99 8.29
N ALA A 35 9.31 13.53 7.52
CA ALA A 35 10.50 12.86 8.05
C ALA A 35 11.52 13.82 8.69
N ARG A 36 11.30 15.15 8.61
CA ARG A 36 12.25 16.19 9.02
C ARG A 36 13.64 16.00 8.40
N LEU A 37 13.66 15.62 7.12
CA LEU A 37 14.87 15.30 6.39
C LEU A 37 15.14 16.35 5.32
N GLU A 38 16.29 17.01 5.42
CA GLU A 38 16.78 17.88 4.36
C GLU A 38 17.68 17.10 3.41
N LEU A 39 17.30 17.05 2.14
CA LEU A 39 18.08 16.44 1.07
C LEU A 39 18.54 17.51 0.08
N GLY A 40 19.85 17.54 -0.17
CA GLY A 40 20.42 18.27 -1.30
C GLY A 40 20.01 17.67 -2.65
N PRO A 41 20.23 18.41 -3.75
CA PRO A 41 19.71 18.06 -5.08
C PRO A 41 20.15 16.66 -5.54
N ASP A 42 21.43 16.31 -5.40
CA ASP A 42 21.94 15.00 -5.84
C ASP A 42 21.25 13.83 -5.11
N ARG A 43 21.00 14.00 -3.79
CA ARG A 43 20.30 12.99 -2.99
C ARG A 43 18.82 12.91 -3.33
N ARG A 44 18.18 14.04 -3.65
CA ARG A 44 16.79 14.06 -4.15
C ARG A 44 16.70 13.28 -5.46
N THR A 45 17.57 13.58 -6.44
CA THR A 45 17.63 12.88 -7.73
C THR A 45 17.83 11.37 -7.55
N ALA A 46 18.68 10.95 -6.60
CA ALA A 46 18.88 9.53 -6.31
C ALA A 46 17.70 8.87 -5.58
N ALA A 47 17.01 9.59 -4.69
CA ALA A 47 15.95 9.04 -3.85
C ALA A 47 14.61 8.90 -4.58
N THR A 48 14.26 9.82 -5.48
CA THR A 48 12.94 9.84 -6.13
C THR A 48 12.60 8.53 -6.86
N PRO A 49 13.49 7.92 -7.67
CA PRO A 49 13.19 6.65 -8.33
C PRO A 49 13.04 5.50 -7.33
N ALA A 50 13.85 5.48 -6.27
CA ALA A 50 13.78 4.45 -5.24
C ALA A 50 12.47 4.51 -4.47
N VAL A 51 12.03 5.71 -4.05
CA VAL A 51 10.74 5.88 -3.36
C VAL A 51 9.57 5.55 -4.28
N THR A 52 9.63 5.96 -5.56
CA THR A 52 8.60 5.61 -6.55
C THR A 52 8.47 4.09 -6.72
N MET A 53 9.59 3.38 -6.80
CA MET A 53 9.60 1.92 -6.87
C MET A 53 8.96 1.29 -5.62
N VAL A 54 9.30 1.76 -4.42
CA VAL A 54 8.70 1.27 -3.16
C VAL A 54 7.19 1.52 -3.13
N LEU A 55 6.73 2.69 -3.58
CA LEU A 55 5.29 2.99 -3.69
C LEU A 55 4.58 2.03 -4.63
N GLY A 56 5.20 1.67 -5.76
CA GLY A 56 4.65 0.67 -6.68
C GLY A 56 4.55 -0.73 -6.08
N LEU A 57 5.44 -1.10 -5.14
CA LEU A 57 5.33 -2.39 -4.45
C LEU A 57 4.06 -2.49 -3.59
N TYR A 58 3.54 -1.36 -3.08
CA TYR A 58 2.29 -1.37 -2.31
C TYR A 58 1.07 -1.73 -3.15
N ASP A 59 1.11 -1.58 -4.48
CA ASP A 59 0.02 -2.00 -5.36
C ASP A 59 -0.24 -3.51 -5.24
N SER A 60 0.80 -4.30 -4.92
CA SER A 60 0.65 -5.75 -4.67
C SER A 60 -0.15 -6.07 -3.42
N LEU A 61 -0.19 -5.16 -2.43
CA LEU A 61 -0.96 -5.33 -1.20
C LEU A 61 -2.47 -5.21 -1.44
N ASP A 62 -2.88 -4.49 -2.49
CA ASP A 62 -4.31 -4.33 -2.82
C ASP A 62 -4.95 -5.67 -3.24
N ALA A 63 -4.15 -6.65 -3.67
CA ALA A 63 -4.62 -8.00 -3.97
C ALA A 63 -4.87 -8.86 -2.72
N ILE A 64 -4.43 -8.42 -1.54
CA ILE A 64 -4.54 -9.17 -0.30
C ILE A 64 -5.92 -8.93 0.33
N ALA A 65 -6.74 -9.98 0.41
CA ALA A 65 -8.03 -9.93 1.06
C ALA A 65 -7.86 -9.96 2.60
N VAL A 66 -7.87 -8.78 3.23
CA VAL A 66 -7.74 -8.66 4.70
C VAL A 66 -8.99 -9.07 5.48
N GLY A 67 -10.20 -8.94 4.90
CA GLY A 67 -11.45 -9.38 5.54
C GLY A 67 -11.63 -8.79 6.94
N GLU A 68 -11.94 -9.64 7.92
CA GLU A 68 -12.07 -9.29 9.35
C GLU A 68 -10.73 -9.42 10.12
N THR A 69 -9.59 -9.54 9.42
CA THR A 69 -8.28 -9.70 10.07
C THR A 69 -7.98 -8.43 10.89
N PRO A 70 -7.87 -8.53 12.22
CA PRO A 70 -7.58 -7.36 13.03
C PRO A 70 -6.15 -6.87 12.77
N PRO A 71 -5.88 -5.55 12.89
CA PRO A 71 -4.52 -5.05 12.85
C PRO A 71 -3.65 -5.76 13.89
N ALA A 72 -2.40 -6.05 13.54
CA ALA A 72 -1.44 -6.56 14.51
C ALA A 72 -1.21 -5.51 15.61
N THR A 73 -1.47 -5.88 16.87
CA THR A 73 -1.38 -4.97 18.03
C THR A 73 -0.19 -5.27 18.95
N GLY A 74 0.63 -6.27 18.61
CA GLY A 74 1.79 -6.68 19.39
C GLY A 74 3.05 -6.75 18.54
N PHE A 75 4.17 -6.35 19.11
CA PHE A 75 5.50 -6.61 18.56
C PHE A 75 5.94 -8.01 19.01
N ASP A 76 6.16 -8.92 18.08
CA ASP A 76 6.82 -10.20 18.37
C ASP A 76 8.31 -10.07 18.08
N ALA A 77 9.11 -9.97 19.14
CA ALA A 77 10.56 -9.86 19.06
C ALA A 77 11.24 -11.11 18.47
N ARG A 78 10.48 -12.17 18.16
CA ARG A 78 10.98 -13.42 17.56
C ARG A 78 10.91 -13.44 16.03
N TRP A 79 10.42 -12.39 15.40
CA TRP A 79 10.49 -12.26 13.94
C TRP A 79 11.94 -11.93 13.57
N GLU A 80 12.68 -12.95 13.11
CA GLU A 80 14.05 -12.84 12.57
C GLU A 80 14.09 -12.09 11.23
#